data_AF-A0A816QAS9-F1
#
_entry.id   AF-A0A816QAS9-F1
#
_cell.length_a   1.000
_cell.length_b   1.000
_cell.length_c   1.000
_cell.angle_alpha   90.00
_cell.angle_beta   90.00
_cell.angle_gamma   90.00
#
_symmetry.space_group_name_H-M   'P 1'
#
loop_
_entity.id
_entity.type
_entity.pdbx_description
1 polymer ?
#
loop_
_entity_poly.entity_id
_entity_poly.type
_entity_poly.pdbx_seq_one_letter_code
_entity_poly.pdbx_strand_id
1 'polypeptide(L)'
;MISVNGKETQKISLELRDLADVRLPMVLWGNFATDVTNAIQLRGEGRVVLVLRFGKIKVWKEDRSVSNAYNVSDVQLNPNMAEVEAFRVM
;
A
#
# COMPACT_ATOMS: atom_id res chain seq x y z
N MET A 1 8.04 6.22 12.57
CA MET A 1 9.08 5.17 12.71
C MET A 1 8.73 4.26 13.86
N ILE A 2 9.04 2.96 13.75
CA ILE A 2 8.83 1.94 14.79
C ILE A 2 10.11 1.09 14.88
N SER A 3 10.55 0.75 16.09
CA SER A 3 11.67 -0.18 16.27
C SER A 3 11.22 -1.62 16.03
N VAL A 4 11.83 -2.30 15.07
CA VAL A 4 11.64 -3.73 14.80
C VAL A 4 13.01 -4.39 14.87
N ASN A 5 13.19 -5.36 15.78
CA ASN A 5 14.48 -6.03 16.02
C ASN A 5 15.65 -5.05 16.27
N GLY A 6 15.40 -3.92 16.93
CA GLY A 6 16.41 -2.90 17.22
C GLY A 6 16.73 -1.96 16.05
N LYS A 7 16.07 -2.10 14.89
CA LYS A 7 16.21 -1.20 13.75
C LYS A 7 14.97 -0.33 13.59
N GLU A 8 15.16 0.98 13.50
CA GLU A 8 14.08 1.88 13.13
C GLU A 8 13.58 1.57 11.71
N THR A 9 12.28 1.35 11.59
CA THR A 9 11.61 0.99 10.35
C THR A 9 10.41 1.91 10.15
N GLN A 10 10.25 2.43 8.93
CA GLN A 10 9.06 3.19 8.57
C GLN A 10 7.87 2.26 8.38
N LYS A 11 6.71 2.68 8.87
CA LYS A 11 5.43 1.98 8.72
C LYS A 11 4.38 2.98 8.28
N ILE A 12 3.54 2.59 7.33
CA ILE A 12 2.32 3.31 7.01
C ILE A 12 1.15 2.32 7.02
N SER A 13 0.06 2.70 7.70
CA SER A 13 -1.21 1.99 7.65
C SER A 13 -2.13 2.73 6.69
N LEU A 14 -2.73 2.02 5.76
CA LEU A 14 -3.58 2.53 4.69
C LEU A 14 -4.84 1.67 4.57
N GLU A 15 -5.81 2.19 3.85
CA GLU A 15 -6.96 1.42 3.40
C GLU A 15 -6.93 1.34 1.88
N LEU A 16 -6.82 0.13 1.34
CA LEU A 16 -6.99 -0.10 -0.08
C LEU A 16 -8.47 -0.11 -0.40
N ARG A 17 -8.81 0.45 -1.55
CA ARG A 17 -10.16 0.46 -2.09
C ARG A 17 -10.14 -0.07 -3.53
N ASP A 18 -11.15 -0.84 -3.91
CA ASP A 18 -11.37 -1.26 -5.29
C ASP A 18 -12.53 -0.51 -5.98
N LEU A 19 -12.87 -0.92 -7.21
CA LEU A 19 -13.93 -0.30 -8.02
C LEU A 19 -15.34 -0.43 -7.41
N ALA A 20 -15.54 -1.34 -6.47
CA ALA A 20 -16.81 -1.55 -5.77
C ALA A 20 -16.86 -0.83 -4.40
N ASP A 21 -15.89 0.04 -4.12
CA ASP A 21 -15.67 0.68 -2.80
C ASP A 21 -15.45 -0.34 -1.67
N VAL A 22 -15.08 -1.59 -1.99
CA VAL A 22 -14.69 -2.57 -0.99
C VAL A 22 -13.34 -2.18 -0.42
N ARG A 23 -13.27 -2.12 0.91
CA ARG A 23 -12.12 -1.62 1.65
C ARG A 23 -11.37 -2.74 2.33
N LEU A 24 -10.04 -2.69 2.24
CA LEU A 24 -9.15 -3.67 2.85
C LEU A 24 -7.99 -2.96 3.58
N PRO A 25 -7.82 -3.18 4.89
CA PRO A 25 -6.68 -2.64 5.62
C PRO A 25 -5.35 -3.14 5.05
N MET A 26 -4.40 -2.23 4.89
CA MET A 26 -3.06 -2.53 4.43
C MET A 26 -2.01 -1.89 5.33
N VAL A 27 -0.89 -2.59 5.54
CA VAL A 27 0.28 -2.06 6.22
C VAL A 27 1.52 -2.26 5.36
N LEU A 28 2.20 -1.17 5.02
CA LEU A 28 3.50 -1.21 4.34
C LEU A 28 4.62 -0.91 5.34
N TRP A 29 5.80 -1.48 5.07
CA TRP A 29 6.99 -1.37 5.90
C TRP A 29 8.24 -0.99 5.09
N GLY A 30 9.21 -0.37 5.76
CA GLY A 30 10.52 -0.04 5.22
C GLY A 30 10.44 0.97 4.09
N ASN A 31 11.27 0.80 3.06
CA ASN A 31 11.37 1.73 1.94
C ASN A 31 10.03 1.93 1.23
N PHE A 32 9.23 0.88 1.05
CA PHE A 32 7.90 1.01 0.47
C PHE A 32 6.98 1.94 1.27
N ALA A 33 7.05 1.91 2.60
CA ALA A 33 6.29 2.84 3.43
C ALA A 33 6.76 4.28 3.23
N THR A 34 8.08 4.48 3.12
CA THR A 34 8.68 5.79 2.85
C THR A 34 8.26 6.34 1.49
N ASP A 35 8.40 5.54 0.43
CA ASP A 35 8.11 5.95 -0.94
C ASP A 35 6.64 6.33 -1.11
N VAL A 36 5.74 5.54 -0.53
CA VAL A 36 4.29 5.84 -0.55
C VAL A 36 3.97 7.09 0.26
N THR A 37 4.57 7.26 1.44
CA THR A 37 4.38 8.47 2.25
C THR A 37 4.82 9.71 1.48
N ASN A 38 5.99 9.67 0.85
CA ASN A 38 6.53 10.77 0.06
C ASN A 38 5.64 11.07 -1.14
N ALA A 39 5.18 10.05 -1.86
CA ALA A 39 4.30 10.24 -3.01
C ALA A 39 2.98 10.89 -2.63
N ILE A 40 2.37 10.52 -1.49
CA ILE A 40 1.15 11.14 -0.98
C ILE A 40 1.41 12.62 -0.65
N GLN A 41 2.52 12.93 0.03
CA GLN A 41 2.86 14.30 0.42
C GLN A 41 3.19 15.20 -0.78
N LEU A 42 3.87 14.67 -1.81
CA LEU A 42 4.28 15.43 -2.98
C LEU A 42 3.15 15.66 -4.00
N ARG A 43 2.10 14.82 -4.00
CA ARG A 43 1.06 14.83 -5.03
C ARG A 43 -0.05 15.88 -4.84
N GLY A 44 -0.02 16.69 -3.78
CA GLY A 44 -1.03 17.74 -3.56
C GLY A 44 -2.46 17.16 -3.58
N GLU A 45 -3.33 17.72 -4.43
CA GLU A 45 -4.73 17.27 -4.60
C GLU A 45 -4.89 16.02 -5.50
N GLY A 46 -3.81 15.51 -6.09
CA GLY A 46 -3.84 14.37 -6.99
C GLY A 46 -3.97 13.02 -6.27
N ARG A 47 -4.79 12.11 -6.82
CA ARG A 47 -4.93 10.74 -6.30
C ARG A 47 -3.69 9.90 -6.63
N VAL A 48 -3.19 9.14 -5.65
CA VAL A 48 -2.13 8.14 -5.84
C VAL A 48 -2.77 6.77 -5.94
N VAL A 49 -2.64 6.10 -7.09
CA VAL A 49 -3.05 4.70 -7.24
C VAL A 49 -1.87 3.80 -6.90
N LEU A 50 -2.06 2.89 -5.96
CA LEU A 50 -1.05 1.92 -5.53
C LEU A 50 -1.41 0.54 -6.05
N VAL A 51 -0.44 -0.12 -6.68
CA VAL A 51 -0.53 -1.54 -7.07
C VAL A 51 0.45 -2.33 -6.22
N LEU A 52 -0.09 -3.28 -5.44
CA LEU A 52 0.70 -4.22 -4.65
C LEU A 52 0.61 -5.61 -5.29
N ARG A 53 1.75 -6.16 -5.71
CA ARG A 53 1.86 -7.55 -6.16
C ARG A 53 2.53 -8.40 -5.10
N PHE A 54 2.13 -9.67 -5.06
CA PHE A 54 2.64 -10.66 -4.11
C PHE A 54 2.55 -10.18 -2.65
N GLY A 55 1.42 -9.55 -2.31
CA GLY A 55 1.13 -9.10 -0.95
C GLY A 55 0.88 -10.30 -0.02
N LYS A 56 1.34 -10.18 1.23
CA LYS A 56 1.04 -11.16 2.28
C LYS A 56 -0.32 -10.85 2.89
N ILE A 57 -1.27 -11.75 2.67
CA ILE A 57 -2.57 -11.74 3.36
C ILE A 57 -2.37 -12.16 4.82
N LYS A 58 -3.00 -11.43 5.72
CA LYS A 58 -3.09 -11.75 7.15
C LYS A 58 -4.56 -11.87 7.53
N VAL A 59 -4.87 -12.90 8.30
CA VAL A 59 -6.19 -13.13 8.89
C VAL A 59 -6.02 -13.10 10.40
N TRP A 60 -6.76 -12.25 11.10
CA TRP A 60 -6.77 -12.18 12.56
C TRP A 60 -8.20 -12.01 13.06
N LYS A 61 -8.69 -12.96 13.87
CA LYS A 61 -10.10 -12.97 14.33
C LYS A 61 -11.09 -12.69 13.20
N GLU A 62 -10.90 -13.37 12.06
CA GLU A 62 -11.69 -13.23 10.82
C GLU A 62 -11.44 -11.96 10.00
N ASP A 63 -10.82 -10.93 10.57
CA ASP A 63 -10.44 -9.72 9.85
C ASP A 63 -9.27 -9.98 8.91
N ARG A 64 -9.42 -9.52 7.66
CA ARG A 64 -8.40 -9.64 6.62
C ARG A 64 -7.64 -8.34 6.47
N SER A 65 -6.33 -8.44 6.32
CA SER A 65 -5.46 -7.31 5.96
C SER A 65 -4.35 -7.77 5.04
N VAL A 66 -3.67 -6.82 4.39
CA VAL A 66 -2.54 -7.10 3.51
C VAL A 66 -1.30 -6.35 3.98
N SER A 67 -0.13 -6.95 3.77
CA SER A 67 1.16 -6.28 4.01
C SER A 67 2.18 -6.68 2.96
N ASN A 68 3.21 -5.85 2.76
CA ASN A 68 4.33 -6.24 1.91
C ASN A 68 5.22 -7.27 2.62
N ALA A 69 5.87 -8.11 1.83
CA ALA A 69 6.99 -8.98 2.21
C ALA A 69 8.26 -8.46 1.52
N TYR A 70 9.32 -8.19 2.30
CA TYR A 70 10.51 -7.46 1.83
C TYR A 70 11.15 -7.99 0.55
N ASN A 71 11.22 -9.31 0.37
CA ASN A 71 11.97 -9.92 -0.73
C ASN A 71 11.07 -10.44 -1.86
N VAL A 72 9.75 -10.19 -1.77
CA VAL A 72 8.76 -10.84 -2.65
C VAL A 72 7.77 -9.84 -3.20
N SER A 73 7.32 -8.88 -2.38
CA SER A 73 6.33 -7.91 -2.83
C SER A 73 6.93 -6.86 -3.73
N ASP A 74 6.16 -6.49 -4.74
CA ASP A 74 6.40 -5.34 -5.60
C ASP A 74 5.32 -4.29 -5.34
N VAL A 75 5.73 -3.05 -5.08
CA VAL A 75 4.83 -1.92 -4.82
C VAL A 75 5.12 -0.85 -5.86
N GLN A 76 4.13 -0.58 -6.71
CA GLN A 76 4.21 0.43 -7.75
C GLN A 76 3.19 1.53 -7.52
N LEU A 77 3.59 2.76 -7.82
CA LEU A 77 2.73 3.93 -7.74
C LEU A 77 2.42 4.42 -9.13
N ASN A 78 1.14 4.51 -9.45
CA ASN A 78 0.63 4.97 -10.74
C ASN A 78 1.24 4.23 -11.96
N PRO A 79 1.41 2.89 -11.94
CA PRO A 79 1.94 2.19 -13.10
C PRO A 79 0.96 2.30 -14.29
N ASN A 80 1.50 2.24 -15.52
CA ASN A 80 0.69 2.25 -16.73
C ASN A 80 -0.01 0.89 -16.89
N MET A 81 -1.28 0.82 -16.48
CA MET A 81 -2.12 -0.38 -16.51
C MET A 81 -3.57 0.00 -16.75
N ALA A 82 -4.32 -0.84 -17.47
CA ALA A 82 -5.73 -0.60 -17.75
C ALA A 82 -6.56 -0.47 -16.48
N GLU A 83 -6.28 -1.28 -15.45
CA GLU A 83 -6.95 -1.26 -14.15
C GLU A 83 -6.66 0.02 -13.37
N VAL A 84 -5.45 0.58 -13.52
CA VAL A 84 -5.09 1.86 -12.88
C VAL A 84 -5.85 3.01 -13.53
N GLU A 85 -5.94 3.03 -14.86
CA GLU A 85 -6.73 4.06 -15.55
C GLU A 85 -8.23 3.92 -15.24
N ALA A 86 -8.75 2.70 -15.17
CA ALA A 86 -10.13 2.44 -14.76
C ALA A 86 -10.41 2.89 -13.31
N PHE A 87 -9.44 2.74 -12.40
CA PHE A 87 -9.60 3.18 -11.01
C PHE A 87 -9.54 4.71 -10.86
N ARG A 88 -8.82 5.42 -11.73
CA ARG A 88 -8.71 6.89 -11.67
C ARG A 88 -10.01 7.61 -12.00
N VAL A 89 -10.84 7.01 -12.86
CA VAL A 89 -12.11 7.61 -13.32
C VAL A 89 -13.28 7.44 -12.34
N MET A 90 -13.12 6.65 -11.27
CA MET A 90 -14.09 6.51 -10.17
C MET A 90 -14.09 7.73 -9.24
#